data_AF-A0A9D5YPE2-F1
#
_entry.id   AF-A0A9D5YPE2-F1
#
_cell.length_a   1.000
_cell.length_b   1.000
_cell.length_c   1.000
_cell.angle_alpha   90.00
_cell.angle_beta   90.00
_cell.angle_gamma   90.00
#
_symmetry.space_group_name_H-M   'P 1'
#
loop_
_entity.id
_entity.type
_entity.pdbx_description
1 polymer ?
#
loop_
_entity_poly.entity_id
_entity_poly.type
_entity_poly.pdbx_seq_one_letter_code
_entity_poly.pdbx_strand_id
1 'polypeptide(L)'
;MNDFEQNEIQDTEEPTIVTLLDEDGNEHAFEHVDSFPFNGETYVVLIPTEEEVAAGEADEVLIFTLHTDEEGNEALLFVEDEAELDMAFEEFKSRMQDEFDFEE
;
A
#
# COMPACT_ATOMS: atom_id res chain seq x y z
N MET A 1 10.86 -1.67 32.64
CA MET A 1 11.32 -0.93 31.46
C MET A 1 10.28 -1.16 30.39
N ASN A 2 9.49 -0.14 30.07
CA ASN A 2 8.70 -0.09 28.85
C ASN A 2 9.71 0.12 27.71
N ASP A 3 9.77 -0.83 26.79
CA ASP A 3 10.49 -0.69 25.53
C ASP A 3 9.39 -0.69 24.46
N PHE A 4 8.91 0.51 24.17
CA PHE A 4 7.98 0.80 23.09
C PHE A 4 8.79 1.64 22.10
N GLU A 5 8.42 1.54 20.82
CA GLU A 5 8.90 2.38 19.71
C GLU A 5 10.23 1.95 19.10
N GLN A 6 10.15 1.13 18.04
CA GLN A 6 10.73 1.44 16.72
C GLN A 6 10.14 0.46 15.69
N ASN A 7 9.10 0.89 14.96
CA ASN A 7 8.74 0.27 13.69
C ASN A 7 9.74 0.77 12.63
N GLU A 8 10.94 0.20 12.62
CA GLU A 8 11.95 0.44 11.58
C GLU A 8 11.43 -0.11 10.25
N ILE A 9 10.91 0.78 9.40
CA ILE A 9 10.72 0.49 7.98
C ILE A 9 12.13 0.39 7.38
N GLN A 10 12.66 -0.83 7.34
CA GLN A 10 13.98 -1.14 6.81
C GLN A 10 13.93 -1.09 5.28
N ASP A 11 14.61 -0.09 4.72
CA ASP A 11 15.02 0.00 3.32
C ASP A 11 15.92 -1.20 3.01
N THR A 12 15.30 -2.28 2.53
CA THR A 12 15.98 -3.52 2.12
C THR A 12 15.34 -3.97 0.82
N GLU A 13 16.16 -4.40 -0.14
CA GLU A 13 15.80 -4.86 -1.50
C GLU A 13 14.96 -6.17 -1.50
N GLU A 14 14.14 -6.37 -0.47
CA GLU A 14 13.20 -7.46 -0.29
C GLU A 14 11.79 -6.91 -0.57
N PRO A 15 10.89 -7.67 -1.20
CA PRO A 15 9.51 -7.23 -1.38
C PRO A 15 8.93 -6.86 -0.01
N THR A 16 8.55 -5.59 0.15
CA THR A 16 8.00 -5.09 1.41
C THR A 16 6.60 -5.65 1.58
N ILE A 17 6.48 -6.77 2.29
CA ILE A 17 5.16 -7.33 2.64
C ILE A 17 4.60 -6.52 3.80
N VAL A 18 3.45 -5.88 3.57
CA VAL A 18 2.66 -5.13 4.54
C VAL A 18 1.49 -5.99 4.98
N THR A 19 1.37 -6.21 6.28
CA THR A 19 0.19 -6.86 6.87
C THR A 19 -0.80 -5.80 7.31
N LEU A 20 -2.02 -5.87 6.78
CA LEU A 20 -3.13 -5.00 7.15
C LEU A 20 -4.14 -5.77 7.97
N LEU A 21 -4.67 -5.10 8.99
CA LEU A 21 -5.74 -5.64 9.81
C LEU A 21 -7.07 -5.06 9.34
N ASP A 22 -7.99 -5.92 8.93
CA ASP A 22 -9.35 -5.51 8.58
C ASP A 22 -10.19 -5.22 9.85
N GLU A 23 -11.38 -4.64 9.70
CA GLU A 23 -12.30 -4.29 10.78
C GLU A 23 -12.74 -5.50 11.63
N ASP A 24 -12.71 -6.71 11.06
CA ASP A 24 -13.01 -7.96 11.77
C ASP A 24 -11.81 -8.50 12.59
N GLY A 25 -10.63 -7.87 12.48
CA GLY A 25 -9.39 -8.30 13.12
C GLY A 25 -8.67 -9.42 12.37
N ASN A 26 -8.97 -9.60 11.08
CA ASN A 26 -8.25 -10.53 10.21
C ASN A 26 -7.01 -9.86 9.63
N GLU A 27 -5.87 -10.56 9.68
CA GLU A 27 -4.61 -10.11 9.11
C GLU A 27 -4.53 -10.54 7.65
N HIS A 28 -4.38 -9.56 6.75
CA HIS A 28 -4.25 -9.76 5.32
C HIS A 28 -2.86 -9.31 4.88
N ALA A 29 -2.15 -10.16 4.14
CA ALA A 29 -0.78 -9.90 3.71
C ALA A 29 -0.74 -9.38 2.27
N PHE A 30 -0.23 -8.17 2.10
CA PHE A 30 -0.07 -7.50 0.82
C PHE A 30 1.39 -7.20 0.52
N GLU A 31 1.77 -7.22 -0.74
CA GLU A 31 3.07 -6.74 -1.20
C GLU A 31 2.96 -5.25 -1.56
N HIS A 32 3.83 -4.43 -0.97
CA HIS A 32 3.94 -3.02 -1.28
C HIS A 32 4.72 -2.81 -2.57
N VAL A 33 4.05 -2.22 -3.55
CA VAL A 33 4.61 -1.96 -4.88
C VAL A 33 5.22 -0.57 -4.94
N ASP A 34 4.46 0.46 -4.58
CA ASP A 34 4.91 1.85 -4.61
C ASP A 34 4.11 2.72 -3.64
N SER A 35 4.68 3.86 -3.22
CA SER A 35 3.94 4.88 -2.49
C SER A 35 4.35 6.29 -2.90
N PHE A 36 3.37 7.15 -3.13
CA PHE A 36 3.60 8.50 -3.62
C PHE A 36 2.63 9.51 -3.00
N PRO A 37 3.12 10.70 -2.62
CA PRO A 37 2.26 11.78 -2.18
C PRO A 37 1.53 12.41 -3.37
N PHE A 38 0.20 12.40 -3.34
CA PHE A 38 -0.66 12.98 -4.37
C PHE A 38 -1.85 13.69 -3.70
N ASN A 39 -2.37 14.75 -4.31
CA ASN A 39 -3.54 15.50 -3.80
C ASN A 39 -3.50 15.98 -2.33
N GLY A 40 -2.34 15.93 -1.65
CA GLY A 40 -2.20 16.25 -0.22
C GLY A 40 -2.27 15.04 0.72
N GLU A 41 -2.47 13.84 0.19
CA GLU A 41 -2.48 12.56 0.88
C GLU A 41 -1.35 11.66 0.35
N THR A 42 -1.01 10.58 1.05
CA THR A 42 0.00 9.63 0.58
C THR A 42 -0.69 8.38 0.07
N TYR A 43 -0.59 8.11 -1.22
CA TYR A 43 -1.17 6.93 -1.84
C TYR A 43 -0.16 5.80 -1.74
N VAL A 44 -0.64 4.62 -1.38
CA VAL A 44 0.13 3.40 -1.22
C VAL A 44 -0.51 2.34 -2.09
N VAL A 45 0.28 1.78 -3.00
CA VAL A 45 -0.13 0.78 -3.97
C VAL A 45 0.31 -0.58 -3.46
N LEU A 46 -0.67 -1.45 -3.23
CA LEU A 46 -0.50 -2.77 -2.66
C LEU A 46 -1.11 -3.83 -3.58
N ILE A 47 -0.54 -5.02 -3.61
CA ILE A 47 -1.12 -6.20 -4.27
C ILE A 47 -1.24 -7.34 -3.26
N PRO A 48 -2.32 -8.14 -3.28
CA PRO A 48 -2.41 -9.28 -2.39
C PRO A 48 -1.32 -10.30 -2.70
N THR A 49 -0.77 -10.92 -1.67
CA THR A 49 0.22 -11.99 -1.85
C THR A 49 -0.42 -13.21 -2.52
N GLU A 50 0.40 -14.07 -3.13
CA GLU A 50 -0.07 -15.33 -3.72
C GLU A 50 -0.87 -16.20 -2.72
N GLU A 51 -0.56 -16.10 -1.42
CA GLU A 51 -1.29 -16.79 -0.36
C GLU A 51 -2.71 -16.25 -0.19
N GLU A 52 -2.88 -14.92 -0.17
CA GLU A 52 -4.18 -14.26 -0.09
C GLU A 52 -5.02 -14.52 -1.34
N VAL A 53 -4.40 -14.43 -2.52
CA VAL A 53 -5.05 -14.78 -3.80
C VAL A 53 -5.51 -16.24 -3.81
N ALA A 54 -4.70 -17.15 -3.25
CA ALA A 54 -5.07 -18.55 -3.08
C ALA A 54 -6.16 -18.77 -2.01
N ALA A 55 -6.24 -17.90 -1.00
CA ALA A 55 -7.27 -17.90 0.03
C ALA A 55 -8.62 -17.38 -0.47
N GLY A 56 -8.64 -16.67 -1.61
CA GLY A 56 -9.84 -16.22 -2.29
C GLY A 56 -9.89 -14.72 -2.56
N GLU A 57 -8.84 -13.97 -2.21
CA GLU A 57 -8.71 -12.57 -2.56
C GLU A 57 -8.48 -12.40 -4.07
N ALA A 58 -8.85 -11.24 -4.60
CA ALA A 58 -8.69 -10.94 -6.01
C ALA A 58 -7.25 -10.52 -6.32
N ASP A 59 -6.64 -11.09 -7.36
CA ASP A 59 -5.31 -10.70 -7.88
C ASP A 59 -5.40 -9.34 -8.59
N GLU A 60 -5.63 -8.28 -7.82
CA GLU A 60 -5.80 -6.92 -8.33
C GLU A 60 -4.98 -5.90 -7.53
N VAL A 61 -4.64 -4.80 -8.19
CA VAL A 61 -3.89 -3.69 -7.58
C VAL A 61 -4.84 -2.87 -6.73
N LEU A 62 -4.53 -2.78 -5.44
CA LEU A 62 -5.30 -2.01 -4.45
C LEU A 62 -4.54 -0.72 -4.13
N ILE A 63 -5.24 0.40 -4.18
CA ILE A 63 -4.68 1.71 -3.84
C ILE A 63 -5.34 2.20 -2.55
N PHE A 64 -4.50 2.52 -1.59
CA PHE A 64 -4.90 3.03 -0.29
C PHE A 64 -4.33 4.43 -0.06
N THR A 65 -5.00 5.24 0.76
CA THR A 65 -4.46 6.50 1.29
C THR A 65 -4.00 6.30 2.72
N LEU A 66 -2.78 6.74 3.02
CA LEU A 66 -2.22 6.79 4.35
C LEU A 66 -2.78 8.01 5.07
N HIS A 67 -3.62 7.74 6.07
CA HIS A 67 -4.15 8.73 6.99
C HIS A 67 -3.43 8.62 8.33
N THR A 68 -2.99 9.75 8.88
CA THR A 68 -2.43 9.81 10.23
C THR A 68 -3.39 10.56 11.14
N ASP A 69 -3.90 9.90 12.18
CA ASP A 69 -4.80 10.52 13.14
C ASP A 69 -4.05 11.46 14.11
N GLU A 70 -4.79 12.26 14.89
CA GLU A 70 -4.24 13.20 15.89
C GLU A 70 -3.38 12.49 16.96
N GLU A 71 -3.59 11.19 17.17
CA GLU A 71 -2.79 10.36 18.07
C GLU A 71 -1.48 9.82 17.46
N GLY A 72 -1.23 10.10 16.16
CA GLY A 72 -0.05 9.62 15.44
C GLY A 72 -0.18 8.17 14.95
N ASN A 73 -1.39 7.60 14.99
CA ASN A 73 -1.67 6.28 14.42
C ASN A 73 -1.84 6.41 12.90
N GLU A 74 -1.10 5.61 12.16
CA GLU A 74 -1.19 5.51 10.70
C GLU A 74 -2.22 4.44 10.32
N ALA A 75 -3.20 4.82 9.51
CA ALA A 75 -4.25 3.95 8.99
C ALA A 75 -4.28 4.05 7.47
N LEU A 76 -4.33 2.92 6.78
CA LEU A 76 -4.55 2.87 5.34
C LEU A 76 -6.06 2.79 5.09
N LEU A 77 -6.57 3.75 4.32
CA LEU A 77 -7.97 3.82 3.93
C LEU A 77 -8.10 3.53 2.44
N PHE A 78 -9.14 2.80 2.05
CA PHE A 78 -9.43 2.59 0.63
C PHE A 78 -9.86 3.91 -0.01
N VAL A 79 -9.38 4.17 -1.24
CA VAL A 79 -9.85 5.31 -2.03
C VAL A 79 -11.25 5.00 -2.57
N GLU A 80 -12.27 5.53 -1.93
CA GLU A 80 -13.68 5.34 -2.34
C GLU A 80 -14.04 6.14 -3.60
N ASP A 81 -13.31 7.22 -3.89
CA ASP A 81 -13.57 8.10 -5.03
C ASP A 81 -12.93 7.55 -6.32
N GLU A 82 -13.75 7.04 -7.23
CA GLU A 82 -13.28 6.46 -8.49
C GLU A 82 -12.42 7.41 -9.32
N ALA A 83 -12.70 8.73 -9.29
CA ALA A 83 -11.93 9.70 -10.08
C ALA A 83 -10.54 9.90 -9.48
N GLU A 84 -10.45 9.93 -8.16
CA GLU A 84 -9.18 10.01 -7.45
C GLU A 84 -8.35 8.74 -7.61
N LEU A 85 -9.00 7.58 -7.50
CA LEU A 85 -8.35 6.28 -7.73
C LEU A 85 -7.81 6.17 -9.16
N ASP A 86 -8.57 6.59 -10.16
CA ASP A 86 -8.12 6.57 -11.57
C ASP A 86 -6.91 7.50 -11.77
N MET A 87 -6.93 8.72 -11.21
CA MET A 87 -5.80 9.64 -11.27
C MET A 87 -4.55 9.10 -10.56
N ALA A 88 -4.71 8.54 -9.36
CA ALA A 88 -3.62 7.91 -8.61
C ALA A 88 -3.05 6.70 -9.39
N PHE A 89 -3.92 5.89 -9.98
CA PHE A 89 -3.53 4.74 -10.78
C PHE A 89 -2.83 5.15 -12.10
N GLU A 90 -3.26 6.24 -12.74
CA GLU A 90 -2.57 6.81 -13.90
C GLU A 90 -1.18 7.34 -13.52
N GLU A 91 -1.07 8.06 -12.41
CA GLU A 91 0.22 8.57 -11.89
C GLU A 91 1.16 7.42 -11.54
N PHE A 92 0.65 6.38 -10.87
CA PHE A 92 1.37 5.13 -10.59
C PHE A 92 1.85 4.46 -11.89
N LYS A 93 0.95 4.26 -12.87
CA LYS A 93 1.32 3.68 -14.17
C LYS A 93 2.36 4.50 -14.91
N SER A 94 2.30 5.83 -14.80
CA SER A 94 3.27 6.72 -15.42
C SER A 94 4.63 6.64 -14.72
N ARG A 95 4.66 6.60 -13.38
CA ARG A 95 5.89 6.41 -12.60
C ARG A 95 6.52 5.05 -12.84
N MET A 96 5.72 3.99 -12.81
CA MET A 96 6.20 2.63 -13.03
C MET A 96 6.71 2.44 -14.46
N GLN A 97 6.11 3.10 -15.47
CA GLN A 97 6.68 3.13 -16.83
C GLN A 97 8.01 3.90 -16.92
N ASP A 98 8.22 4.91 -16.07
CA ASP A 98 9.46 5.69 -16.07
C ASP A 98 10.58 4.97 -15.29
N GLU A 99 10.23 4.17 -14.28
CA GLU A 99 11.18 3.44 -13.43
C GLU A 99 11.47 2.01 -13.93
N PHE A 100 10.49 1.34 -14.56
CA PHE A 100 10.71 0.15 -15.38
C PHE A 100 10.88 0.56 -16.85
N ASP A 101 12.12 0.89 -17.24
CA ASP A 101 12.56 0.60 -18.61
C ASP A 101 12.49 -0.92 -18.74
N PHE A 102 11.33 -1.43 -19.18
CA PHE A 102 11.21 -2.79 -19.68
C PHE A 102 12.12 -2.85 -20.92
N GLU A 103 13.43 -3.07 -20.73
CA GLU A 103 14.33 -3.43 -21.81
C GLU A 103 13.74 -4.70 -22.47
N GLU A 104 13.28 -4.51 -23.71
CA GLU A 104 12.68 -5.52 -24.60
C GLU A 104 13.37 -6.90 -24.60
#